data_AF-A0A9Q0TCK0-F1
#
_entry.id   AF-A0A9Q0TCK0-F1
#
_cell.length_a   1.000
_cell.length_b   1.000
_cell.length_c   1.000
_cell.angle_alpha   90.00
_cell.angle_beta   90.00
_cell.angle_gamma   90.00
#
_symmetry.space_group_name_H-M   'P 1'
#
loop_
_entity.id
_entity.type
_entity.pdbx_description
1 polymer ?
#
loop_
_entity_poly.entity_id
_entity_poly.type
_entity_poly.pdbx_seq_one_letter_code
_entity_poly.pdbx_strand_id
1 'polypeptide(L)'
;MIAMAMKSYQNHAELLVKEYLLADPLIPYTSIIGGIFACKMVYDLTDLFSDVYFKSYSSLTKLQRIEWNNRAISTFHAVFIATMSLYFVFCSDLFSDQIHGDLVTFQSSAQSTFALG
;
A
#
# COMPACT_ATOMS: atom_id res chain seq x y z
N MET A 1 31.13 -24.77 14.32
CA MET A 1 30.90 -23.39 13.83
C MET A 1 30.25 -23.37 12.45
N ILE A 2 30.85 -24.03 11.45
CA ILE A 2 30.34 -24.07 10.05
C ILE A 2 28.94 -24.71 9.94
N ALA A 3 28.70 -25.82 10.65
CA ALA A 3 27.39 -26.49 10.62
C ALA A 3 26.23 -25.65 11.19
N MET A 4 26.48 -24.83 12.23
CA MET A 4 25.46 -23.91 12.77
C MET A 4 25.19 -22.75 11.82
N ALA A 5 26.24 -22.20 11.18
CA ALA A 5 26.10 -21.15 10.19
C ALA A 5 25.31 -21.63 8.96
N MET A 6 25.60 -22.84 8.49
CA MET A 6 24.88 -23.45 7.36
C MET A 6 23.41 -23.73 7.69
N LYS A 7 23.11 -24.18 8.92
CA LYS A 7 21.74 -24.39 9.39
C LYS A 7 20.98 -23.08 9.57
N SER A 8 21.66 -22.02 10.03
CA SER A 8 21.11 -20.67 10.09
C SER A 8 20.80 -20.12 8.69
N TYR A 9 21.70 -20.33 7.73
CA TYR A 9 21.50 -19.93 6.34
C TYR A 9 20.35 -20.69 5.68
N GLN A 10 20.26 -22.01 5.88
CA GLN A 10 19.12 -22.82 5.42
C GLN A 10 17.81 -22.35 6.05
N ASN A 11 17.78 -22.05 7.35
CA ASN A 11 16.57 -21.56 8.01
C ASN A 11 16.14 -20.19 7.47
N HIS A 12 17.09 -19.28 7.20
CA HIS A 12 16.78 -18.01 6.56
C HIS A 12 16.30 -18.20 5.12
N ALA A 13 16.92 -19.08 4.34
CA ALA A 13 16.49 -19.39 2.99
C ALA A 13 15.09 -20.03 2.97
N GLU A 14 14.78 -20.95 3.89
CA GLU A 14 13.44 -21.53 4.01
C GLU A 14 12.39 -20.51 4.43
N LEU A 15 12.74 -19.57 5.32
CA LEU A 15 11.85 -18.50 5.74
C LEU A 15 11.58 -17.54 4.58
N LEU A 16 12.61 -17.16 3.82
CA LEU A 16 12.48 -16.34 2.61
C LEU A 16 11.65 -17.06 1.53
N VAL A 17 11.86 -18.37 1.31
CA VAL A 17 11.08 -19.15 0.34
C VAL A 17 9.62 -19.31 0.79
N LYS A 18 9.36 -19.49 2.09
CA LYS A 18 7.99 -19.54 2.63
C LYS A 18 7.31 -18.20 2.54
N GLU A 19 7.99 -17.11 2.89
CA GLU A 19 7.45 -15.77 2.70
C GLU A 19 7.19 -15.50 1.23
N TYR A 20 8.13 -15.80 0.33
CA TYR A 20 7.99 -15.63 -1.12
C TYR A 20 6.81 -16.44 -1.69
N LEU A 21 6.71 -17.73 -1.36
CA LEU A 21 5.63 -18.61 -1.86
C LEU A 21 4.25 -18.30 -1.26
N LEU A 22 4.18 -17.84 -0.01
CA LEU A 22 2.92 -17.42 0.62
C LEU A 22 2.54 -15.98 0.22
N ALA A 23 3.51 -15.14 -0.08
CA ALA A 23 3.34 -13.76 -0.52
C ALA A 23 2.74 -13.69 -1.93
N ASP A 24 3.18 -14.56 -2.84
CA ASP A 24 2.94 -14.42 -4.28
C ASP A 24 1.45 -14.35 -4.66
N PRO A 25 0.54 -15.19 -4.11
CA PRO A 25 -0.89 -15.03 -4.37
C PRO A 25 -1.62 -14.21 -3.30
N LEU A 26 -1.24 -14.32 -2.01
CA LEU A 26 -2.07 -13.81 -0.91
C LEU A 26 -2.00 -12.29 -0.77
N ILE A 27 -0.83 -11.69 -1.02
CA ILE A 27 -0.64 -10.24 -0.89
C ILE A 27 -1.52 -9.45 -1.85
N PRO A 28 -1.56 -9.75 -3.16
CA PRO A 28 -2.46 -9.02 -4.05
C PRO A 28 -3.95 -9.25 -3.70
N TYR A 29 -4.35 -10.45 -3.27
CA TYR A 29 -5.74 -10.68 -2.84
C TYR A 29 -6.12 -9.89 -1.58
N THR A 30 -5.24 -9.88 -0.58
CA THR A 30 -5.47 -9.12 0.66
C THR A 30 -5.40 -7.61 0.41
N SER A 31 -4.55 -7.16 -0.53
CA SER A 31 -4.50 -5.77 -0.99
C SER A 31 -5.81 -5.35 -1.64
N ILE A 32 -6.39 -6.16 -2.55
CA ILE A 32 -7.68 -5.86 -3.17
C ILE A 32 -8.79 -5.73 -2.12
N ILE A 33 -8.88 -6.70 -1.20
CA ILE A 33 -9.90 -6.67 -0.14
C ILE A 33 -9.69 -5.46 0.77
N GLY A 34 -8.45 -5.22 1.21
CA GLY A 34 -8.07 -4.07 2.02
C GLY A 34 -8.39 -2.74 1.33
N GLY A 35 -8.11 -2.63 0.04
CA GLY A 35 -8.40 -1.47 -0.80
C GLY A 35 -9.90 -1.18 -0.89
N ILE A 36 -10.74 -2.20 -1.05
CA ILE A 36 -12.21 -2.04 -1.03
C ILE A 36 -12.68 -1.45 0.30
N PHE A 37 -12.21 -2.01 1.43
CA PHE A 37 -12.56 -1.50 2.76
C PHE A 37 -12.02 -0.09 3.00
N ALA A 38 -10.78 0.19 2.61
CA ALA A 38 -10.18 1.51 2.73
C ALA A 38 -10.95 2.55 1.92
N CYS A 39 -11.29 2.25 0.65
CA CYS A 39 -12.09 3.13 -0.19
C CYS A 39 -13.47 3.41 0.41
N LYS A 40 -14.17 2.38 0.94
CA LYS A 40 -15.45 2.55 1.64
C LYS A 40 -15.29 3.48 2.86
N MET A 41 -14.28 3.22 3.69
CA MET A 41 -14.01 4.02 4.88
C MET A 41 -13.69 5.48 4.53
N VAL A 42 -12.84 5.72 3.54
CA VAL A 42 -12.49 7.07 3.05
C VAL A 42 -13.71 7.77 2.48
N TYR A 43 -14.58 7.05 1.75
CA TYR A 43 -15.84 7.61 1.24
C TYR A 43 -16.72 8.11 2.41
N ASP A 44 -16.96 7.25 3.40
CA ASP A 44 -17.83 7.57 4.54
C ASP A 44 -17.24 8.70 5.41
N LEU A 45 -15.92 8.70 5.61
CA LEU A 45 -15.21 9.77 6.31
C LEU A 45 -15.26 11.10 5.54
N THR A 46 -15.11 11.05 4.22
CA THR A 46 -15.23 12.23 3.36
C THR A 46 -16.63 12.82 3.45
N ASP A 47 -17.66 11.99 3.42
CA ASP A 47 -19.05 12.41 3.53
C ASP A 47 -19.31 13.09 4.89
N LEU A 48 -18.90 12.44 5.99
CA LEU A 48 -19.03 12.98 7.34
C LEU A 48 -18.25 14.29 7.52
N PHE A 49 -16.99 14.33 7.09
CA PHE A 49 -16.15 15.51 7.20
C PHE A 49 -16.70 16.65 6.34
N SER A 50 -17.18 16.33 5.13
CA SER A 50 -17.76 17.34 4.25
C SER A 50 -19.03 17.94 4.84
N ASP A 51 -19.88 17.13 5.47
CA ASP A 51 -21.10 17.61 6.13
C ASP A 51 -20.83 18.50 7.35
N VAL A 52 -19.83 18.15 8.16
CA VAL A 52 -19.46 18.92 9.37
C VAL A 52 -18.75 20.23 9.03
N TYR A 53 -17.79 20.22 8.09
CA TYR A 53 -16.88 21.36 7.87
C TYR A 53 -17.29 22.25 6.69
N PHE A 54 -18.06 21.75 5.72
CA PHE A 54 -18.41 22.51 4.51
C PHE A 54 -19.91 22.77 4.43
N LYS A 55 -20.33 23.97 4.83
CA LYS A 55 -21.73 24.42 4.70
C LYS A 55 -22.24 24.38 3.24
N SER A 56 -21.36 24.52 2.26
CA SER A 56 -21.72 24.36 0.84
C SER A 56 -22.10 22.92 0.51
N TYR A 57 -21.47 21.93 1.15
CA TYR A 57 -21.73 20.51 0.90
C TYR A 57 -23.16 20.08 1.29
N SER A 58 -23.66 20.57 2.42
CA SER A 58 -25.03 20.28 2.86
C SER A 58 -26.08 20.86 1.92
N SER A 59 -25.76 21.96 1.22
CA SER A 59 -26.63 22.60 0.21
C SER A 59 -26.61 21.92 -1.17
N LEU A 60 -25.69 20.99 -1.42
CA LEU A 60 -25.57 20.30 -2.71
C LEU A 60 -26.70 19.30 -2.96
N THR A 61 -27.01 19.07 -4.24
CA THR A 61 -27.87 17.96 -4.64
C THR A 61 -27.18 16.61 -4.42
N LYS A 62 -27.96 15.52 -4.39
CA LYS A 62 -27.41 14.16 -4.23
C LYS A 62 -26.36 13.81 -5.29
N LEU A 63 -26.56 14.20 -6.55
CA LEU A 63 -25.61 13.94 -7.64
C LEU A 63 -24.29 14.72 -7.44
N GLN A 64 -24.39 15.99 -7.02
CA GLN A 64 -23.20 16.80 -6.74
C GLN A 64 -22.41 16.30 -5.53
N ARG A 65 -23.09 15.78 -4.50
CA ARG A 65 -22.43 15.13 -3.35
C ARG A 65 -21.67 13.87 -3.75
N ILE A 66 -22.26 13.02 -4.62
CA ILE A 66 -21.57 11.85 -5.14
C ILE A 66 -20.32 12.26 -5.93
N GLU A 67 -20.43 13.24 -6.82
CA GLU A 67 -19.29 13.76 -7.58
C GLU A 67 -18.20 14.34 -6.65
N TRP A 68 -18.61 15.10 -5.64
CA TRP A 68 -17.69 15.65 -4.63
C TRP A 68 -16.92 14.55 -3.89
N ASN A 69 -17.63 13.54 -3.39
CA ASN A 69 -17.01 12.43 -2.66
C ASN A 69 -16.09 11.59 -3.57
N ASN A 70 -16.46 11.39 -4.83
CA ASN A 70 -15.61 10.71 -5.81
C ASN A 70 -14.31 11.48 -6.06
N ARG A 71 -14.36 12.81 -6.20
CA ARG A 71 -13.16 13.65 -6.35
C ARG A 71 -12.25 13.59 -5.14
N ALA A 72 -12.84 13.60 -3.94
CA ALA A 72 -12.09 13.49 -2.70
C ALA A 72 -11.36 12.15 -2.58
N ILE A 73 -11.98 11.03 -2.95
CA ILE A 73 -11.32 9.71 -2.98
C ILE A 73 -10.13 9.69 -3.94
N SER A 74 -10.31 10.18 -5.16
CA SER A 74 -9.21 10.25 -6.13
C SER A 74 -8.05 11.10 -5.63
N THR A 75 -8.36 12.20 -4.93
CA THR A 75 -7.35 13.07 -4.31
C THR A 75 -6.63 12.35 -3.17
N PHE A 76 -7.36 11.68 -2.28
CA PHE A 76 -6.79 10.89 -1.19
C PHE A 76 -5.90 9.77 -1.72
N HIS A 77 -6.37 9.03 -2.72
CA HIS A 77 -5.61 7.96 -3.36
C HIS A 77 -4.31 8.50 -3.97
N ALA A 78 -4.35 9.61 -4.71
CA ALA A 78 -3.17 10.22 -5.30
C ALA A 78 -2.14 10.64 -4.23
N VAL A 79 -2.59 11.27 -3.14
CA VAL A 79 -1.72 11.65 -2.02
C VAL A 79 -1.14 10.41 -1.33
N PHE A 80 -1.94 9.37 -1.12
CA PHE A 80 -1.50 8.12 -0.52
C PHE A 80 -0.40 7.46 -1.36
N ILE A 81 -0.65 7.25 -2.66
CA ILE A 81 0.34 6.64 -3.56
C ILE A 81 1.61 7.48 -3.61
N ALA A 82 1.50 8.81 -3.75
CA ALA A 82 2.67 9.69 -3.75
C ALA A 82 3.48 9.57 -2.44
N THR A 83 2.81 9.53 -1.29
CA THR A 83 3.47 9.39 0.01
C THR A 83 4.16 8.04 0.15
N MET A 84 3.49 6.94 -0.24
CA MET A 84 4.07 5.60 -0.22
C MET A 84 5.28 5.50 -1.15
N SER A 85 5.19 6.04 -2.37
CA SER A 85 6.32 6.08 -3.30
C SER A 85 7.50 6.86 -2.74
N LEU A 86 7.28 8.05 -2.16
CA LEU A 86 8.34 8.84 -1.52
C LEU A 86 8.96 8.10 -0.33
N TYR A 87 8.13 7.44 0.47
CA TYR A 87 8.59 6.63 1.59
C TYR A 87 9.52 5.50 1.11
N PHE A 88 9.13 4.75 0.08
CA PHE A 88 9.97 3.67 -0.43
C PHE A 88 11.28 4.15 -1.04
N VAL A 89 11.28 5.32 -1.69
CA VAL A 89 12.49 5.89 -2.31
C VAL A 89 13.47 6.45 -1.28
N PHE A 90 12.97 7.18 -0.28
CA PHE A 90 13.84 7.97 0.61
C PHE A 90 13.99 7.39 2.01
N CYS A 91 12.98 6.71 2.52
CA CYS A 91 12.92 6.28 3.91
C CYS A 91 13.08 4.76 4.08
N SER A 92 12.88 3.98 3.02
CA SER A 92 12.99 2.53 3.05
C SER A 92 14.31 2.07 2.47
N ASP A 93 14.81 0.93 2.99
CA ASP A 93 15.95 0.23 2.41
C ASP A 93 15.62 -0.51 1.10
N LEU A 94 14.38 -0.39 0.59
CA LEU A 94 13.89 -1.11 -0.60
C LEU A 94 14.80 -0.94 -1.82
N PHE A 95 15.33 0.27 -2.04
CA PHE A 95 16.20 0.60 -3.18
C PHE A 95 17.64 0.92 -2.75
N SER A 96 18.07 0.48 -1.57
CA SER A 96 19.43 0.74 -1.09
C SER A 96 20.46 -0.07 -1.89
N ASP A 97 21.50 0.62 -2.42
CA ASP A 97 22.57 0.05 -3.26
C ASP A 97 23.37 -1.10 -2.60
N GLN A 98 23.16 -1.36 -1.32
CA GLN A 98 23.99 -2.29 -0.54
C GLN A 98 23.58 -3.77 -0.62
N ILE A 99 22.38 -4.12 -1.10
CA ILE A 99 21.83 -5.47 -0.83
C ILE A 99 21.67 -6.35 -2.07
N HIS A 100 21.31 -5.83 -3.25
CA HIS A 100 21.06 -6.67 -4.42
C HIS A 100 21.48 -5.95 -5.71
N GLY A 101 22.49 -6.46 -6.42
CA GLY A 101 22.91 -5.97 -7.74
C GLY A 101 21.89 -6.24 -8.86
N ASP A 102 20.60 -6.25 -8.53
CA ASP A 102 19.48 -6.45 -9.44
C ASP A 102 18.89 -5.11 -9.91
N LEU A 103 18.26 -5.11 -11.08
CA LEU A 103 17.69 -3.90 -11.67
C LEU A 103 16.60 -3.34 -10.77
N VAL A 104 16.62 -2.02 -10.53
CA VAL A 104 15.65 -1.30 -9.69
C VAL A 104 14.19 -1.62 -10.04
N THR A 105 13.89 -1.95 -11.29
CA THR A 105 12.53 -2.30 -11.74
C THR A 105 12.04 -3.68 -11.29
N PHE A 106 12.93 -4.58 -10.86
CA PHE A 106 12.58 -5.88 -10.30
C PHE A 106 12.52 -5.88 -8.77
N GLN A 107 12.92 -4.79 -8.14
CA GLN A 107 12.92 -4.68 -6.68
C GLN A 107 11.50 -4.41 -6.18
N SER A 108 10.97 -5.35 -5.40
CA SER A 108 9.67 -5.23 -4.74
C SER A 108 9.74 -5.80 -3.33
N SER A 109 8.82 -5.36 -2.47
CA SER A 109 8.61 -5.92 -1.14
C SER A 109 7.13 -6.18 -0.93
N ALA A 110 6.80 -7.05 0.01
CA ALA A 110 5.42 -7.33 0.42
C ALA A 110 4.59 -6.05 0.66
N GLN A 111 5.21 -5.02 1.27
CA GLN A 111 4.56 -3.74 1.53
C GLN A 111 4.35 -2.91 0.26
N SER A 112 5.33 -2.89 -0.64
CA SER A 112 5.22 -2.21 -1.94
C SER A 112 4.15 -2.86 -2.81
N THR A 113 4.15 -4.19 -2.91
CA THR A 113 3.12 -4.97 -3.63
C THR A 113 1.73 -4.77 -3.02
N PHE A 114 1.64 -4.71 -1.68
CA PHE A 114 0.36 -4.46 -1.02
C PHE A 114 -0.16 -3.05 -1.26
N ALA A 115 0.69 -2.03 -1.17
CA ALA A 115 0.27 -0.62 -1.18
C ALA A 115 0.18 -0.01 -2.60
N LEU A 116 1.03 -0.45 -3.54
CA LEU A 116 1.14 0.10 -4.89
C LEU A 116 0.61 -0.83 -5.99
N GLY A 117 0.59 -2.15 -5.75
CA GLY A 117 0.25 -3.18 -6.74
C GLY A 117 1.48 -3.89 -7.27
#